data_AF-A0A6A4R660-F1
#
_entry.id   AF-A0A6A4R660-F1
#
_cell.length_a   1.000
_cell.length_b   1.000
_cell.length_c   1.000
_cell.angle_alpha   90.00
_cell.angle_beta   90.00
_cell.angle_gamma   90.00
#
_symmetry.space_group_name_H-M   'P 1'
#
loop_
_entity.id
_entity.type
_entity.pdbx_description
1 polymer ?
#
loop_
_entity_poly.entity_id
_entity_poly.type
_entity_poly.pdbx_seq_one_letter_code
_entity_poly.pdbx_strand_id
1 'polypeptide(L)'
;VLLLLVMVNVLSMGIMSQPELAELKNPSMALVLSQVVGPWGGHLISLGLVISLLGALLSWTLLCAEILHAASSDGTMPELLSKENANKVPVNALWLSNGLIQLFLLLTLVNESTYLSLLYLASSMILVPYLWSAAYALLLAVKGETYEKEPEVRRKDLFVGGQATLYAIWLLFAGGIDYLLLSALLYAPGAVFFYKAK
;
A
#
# COMPACT_ATOMS: atom_id res chain seq x y z
N VAL A 1 3.59 17.81 -0.68
CA VAL A 1 4.26 16.52 -0.96
C VAL A 1 4.65 16.39 -2.43
N LEU A 2 3.72 16.54 -3.40
CA LEU A 2 4.04 16.45 -4.83
C LEU A 2 5.20 17.36 -5.27
N LEU A 3 5.18 18.64 -4.85
CA LEU A 3 6.25 19.59 -5.18
C LEU A 3 7.62 19.17 -4.60
N LEU A 4 7.63 18.59 -3.39
CA LEU A 4 8.85 18.02 -2.79
C LEU A 4 9.35 16.80 -3.59
N LEU A 5 8.46 15.90 -4.00
CA LEU A 5 8.83 14.73 -4.83
C LEU A 5 9.42 15.15 -6.17
N VAL A 6 8.83 16.16 -6.81
CA VAL A 6 9.34 16.73 -8.07
C VAL A 6 10.70 17.37 -7.85
N MET A 7 10.85 18.21 -6.81
CA MET A 7 12.12 18.85 -6.49
C MET A 7 13.22 17.83 -6.22
N VAL A 8 12.96 16.80 -5.41
CA VAL A 8 13.92 15.73 -5.10
C VAL A 8 14.40 15.01 -6.36
N ASN A 9 13.48 14.65 -7.28
CA ASN A 9 13.86 13.99 -8.53
C ASN A 9 14.65 14.90 -9.47
N VAL A 10 14.16 16.12 -9.70
CA VAL A 10 14.78 17.09 -10.63
C VAL A 10 16.14 17.54 -10.14
N LEU A 11 16.27 17.85 -8.84
CA LEU A 11 17.55 18.25 -8.26
C LEU A 11 18.56 17.10 -8.31
N SER A 12 18.14 15.86 -8.03
CA SER A 12 19.03 14.70 -8.11
C SER A 12 19.59 14.48 -9.51
N MET A 13 18.74 14.61 -10.54
CA MET A 13 19.16 14.53 -11.95
C MET A 13 20.01 15.73 -12.40
N GLY A 14 19.90 16.88 -11.71
CA GLY A 14 20.73 18.05 -11.96
C GLY A 14 22.13 17.98 -11.33
N ILE A 15 22.34 17.09 -10.34
CA ILE A 15 23.59 16.97 -9.59
C ILE A 15 24.44 15.78 -10.10
N MET A 16 23.81 14.66 -10.47
CA MET A 16 24.50 13.45 -10.91
C MET A 16 23.99 12.93 -12.25
N SER A 17 24.85 12.25 -13.01
CA SER A 17 24.49 11.68 -14.30
C SER A 17 23.61 10.42 -14.14
N GLN A 18 22.72 10.16 -15.10
CA GLN A 18 21.79 9.02 -15.07
C GLN A 18 22.44 7.64 -14.84
N PRO A 19 23.65 7.34 -15.37
CA PRO A 19 24.36 6.08 -15.08
C PRO A 19 24.81 5.96 -13.62
N GLU A 20 25.29 7.06 -13.02
CA GLU A 20 25.73 7.07 -11.62
C GLU A 20 24.55 6.93 -10.66
N LEU A 21 23.40 7.55 -11.00
CA LEU A 21 22.15 7.39 -10.24
C LEU A 21 21.60 5.97 -10.26
N ALA A 22 21.83 5.23 -11.35
CA ALA A 22 21.37 3.85 -11.50
C ALA A 22 22.22 2.85 -10.69
N GLU A 23 23.49 3.15 -10.43
CA GLU A 23 24.40 2.29 -9.66
C GLU A 23 24.42 2.59 -8.16
N LEU A 24 23.84 3.71 -7.73
CA LEU A 24 23.78 4.10 -6.32
C LEU A 24 22.89 3.14 -5.50
N LYS A 25 23.48 2.49 -4.50
CA LYS A 25 22.72 1.71 -3.50
C LYS A 25 21.74 2.63 -2.76
N ASN A 26 20.50 2.19 -2.63
CA ASN A 26 19.50 2.87 -1.82
C ASN A 26 20.00 3.05 -0.38
N PRO A 27 19.85 4.24 0.24
CA PRO A 27 19.09 5.41 -0.23
C PRO A 27 19.91 6.38 -1.10
N SER A 28 19.56 6.49 -2.39
CA SER A 28 20.23 7.35 -3.37
C SER A 28 20.24 8.84 -3.00
N MET A 29 19.18 9.34 -2.34
CA MET A 29 19.10 10.73 -1.86
C MET A 29 20.13 11.11 -0.80
N ALA A 30 20.56 10.17 0.05
CA ALA A 30 21.57 10.46 1.07
C ALA A 30 22.95 10.70 0.43
N LEU A 31 23.22 10.02 -0.68
CA LEU A 31 24.47 10.12 -1.44
C LEU A 31 24.49 11.33 -2.37
N VAL A 32 23.35 11.68 -2.98
CA VAL A 32 23.21 12.93 -3.75
C VAL A 32 23.41 14.15 -2.85
N LEU A 33 22.81 14.15 -1.65
CA LEU A 33 22.90 15.30 -0.74
C LEU A 33 24.28 15.41 -0.07
N SER A 34 25.00 14.30 0.11
CA SER A 34 26.37 14.31 0.60
C SER A 34 27.36 14.90 -0.41
N GLN A 35 27.09 14.75 -1.71
CA GLN A 35 27.87 15.37 -2.79
C GLN A 35 27.67 16.90 -2.84
N VAL A 36 26.50 17.42 -2.48
CA VAL A 36 26.19 18.86 -2.53
C VAL A 36 26.62 19.61 -1.25
N VAL A 37 26.36 19.03 -0.08
CA VAL A 37 26.49 19.74 1.20
C VAL A 37 27.63 19.18 2.07
N GLY A 38 28.28 18.11 1.61
CA GLY A 38 29.33 17.39 2.33
C GLY A 38 28.80 16.22 3.19
N PRO A 39 29.69 15.46 3.86
CA PRO A 39 29.34 14.22 4.57
C PRO A 39 28.23 14.38 5.63
N TRP A 40 28.10 15.56 6.24
CA TRP A 40 27.10 15.83 7.27
C TRP A 40 25.66 15.77 6.73
N GLY A 41 25.44 16.17 5.48
CA GLY A 41 24.12 16.14 4.84
C GLY A 41 23.60 14.72 4.64
N GLY A 42 24.49 13.79 4.29
CA GLY A 42 24.16 12.36 4.18
C GLY A 42 23.75 11.74 5.53
N HIS A 43 24.43 12.11 6.62
CA HIS A 43 24.08 11.63 7.96
C HIS A 43 22.72 12.16 8.44
N LEU A 44 22.41 13.44 8.19
CA LEU A 44 21.12 14.03 8.54
C LEU A 44 19.97 13.34 7.79
N ILE A 45 20.11 13.13 6.47
CA ILE A 45 19.11 12.45 5.66
C ILE A 45 18.95 11.00 6.10
N SER A 46 20.04 10.30 6.40
CA SER A 46 19.98 8.92 6.88
C SER A 46 19.25 8.80 8.21
N LEU A 47 19.50 9.73 9.14
CA LEU A 47 18.81 9.76 10.44
C LEU A 47 17.32 10.07 10.29
N GLY A 48 16.98 11.05 9.44
CA GLY A 48 15.59 11.37 9.08
C GLY A 48 14.89 10.19 8.41
N LEU A 49 15.59 9.47 7.53
CA LEU A 49 15.08 8.27 6.88
C LEU A 49 14.79 7.18 7.91
N VAL A 50 15.69 6.92 8.86
CA VAL A 50 15.46 5.93 9.92
C VAL A 50 14.23 6.28 10.75
N ILE A 51 14.10 7.53 11.19
CA ILE A 51 12.92 7.98 11.95
C ILE A 51 11.65 7.84 11.11
N SER A 52 11.69 8.23 9.84
CA SER A 52 10.54 8.11 8.93
C SER A 52 10.15 6.66 8.66
N LEU A 53 11.13 5.77 8.52
CA LEU A 53 10.90 4.34 8.31
C LEU A 53 10.30 3.68 9.55
N LEU A 54 10.80 4.02 10.74
CA LEU A 54 10.24 3.53 12.00
C LEU A 54 8.80 4.02 12.20
N GLY A 55 8.54 5.31 11.94
CA GLY A 55 7.20 5.87 12.01
C GLY A 55 6.24 5.20 11.03
N ALA A 56 6.67 5.04 9.77
CA ALA A 56 5.89 4.35 8.76
C ALA A 56 5.61 2.89 9.17
N LEU A 57 6.62 2.14 9.61
CA LEU A 57 6.48 0.74 10.02
C LEU A 57 5.42 0.59 11.13
N LEU A 58 5.45 1.48 12.14
CA LEU A 58 4.46 1.51 13.21
C LEU A 58 3.06 1.81 12.69
N SER A 59 2.90 2.85 11.87
CA SER A 59 1.60 3.21 11.28
C SER A 59 1.03 2.09 10.42
N TRP A 60 1.84 1.45 9.57
CA TRP A 60 1.41 0.33 8.73
C TRP A 60 1.02 -0.89 9.56
N THR A 61 1.79 -1.21 10.62
CA THR A 61 1.49 -2.35 11.50
C THR A 61 0.15 -2.16 12.24
N LEU A 62 -0.09 -0.96 12.76
CA LEU A 62 -1.33 -0.62 13.44
C LEU A 62 -2.52 -0.64 12.47
N LEU A 63 -2.38 -0.05 11.28
CA LEU A 63 -3.42 -0.03 10.26
C LEU A 63 -3.80 -1.44 9.81
N CYS A 64 -2.84 -2.34 9.62
CA CYS A 64 -3.13 -3.74 9.31
C CYS A 64 -3.95 -4.42 10.42
N ALA A 65 -3.58 -4.20 11.68
CA ALA A 65 -4.28 -4.77 12.82
C ALA A 65 -5.70 -4.19 12.97
N GLU A 66 -5.88 -2.89 12.71
CA GLU A 66 -7.17 -2.22 12.75
C GLU A 66 -8.11 -2.71 11.65
N ILE A 67 -7.62 -2.90 10.42
CA ILE A 67 -8.42 -3.48 9.32
C ILE A 67 -8.86 -4.91 9.67
N LEU A 68 -7.95 -5.74 10.18
CA LEU A 68 -8.25 -7.11 10.63
C LEU A 68 -9.29 -7.12 11.76
N HIS A 69 -9.14 -6.21 12.73
CA HIS A 69 -10.05 -6.06 13.85
C HIS A 69 -11.44 -5.63 13.36
N ALA A 70 -11.55 -4.56 12.59
CA ALA A 70 -12.81 -4.06 12.02
C ALA A 70 -13.53 -5.16 11.21
N ALA A 71 -12.80 -5.89 10.36
CA ALA A 71 -13.36 -7.01 9.60
C ALA A 71 -13.89 -8.13 10.50
N SER A 72 -13.22 -8.43 11.62
CA SER A 72 -13.69 -9.43 12.58
C SER A 72 -14.87 -8.95 13.43
N SER A 73 -14.93 -7.65 13.77
CA SER A 73 -16.06 -7.04 14.48
C SER A 73 -17.33 -7.01 13.63
N ASP A 74 -17.19 -6.83 12.31
CA ASP A 74 -18.29 -6.88 11.33
C ASP A 74 -18.67 -8.32 10.92
N GLY A 75 -18.12 -9.36 11.59
CA GLY A 75 -18.44 -10.77 11.33
C GLY A 75 -17.88 -11.33 10.01
N THR A 76 -16.99 -10.60 9.34
CA THR A 76 -16.35 -11.01 8.07
C THR A 76 -15.11 -11.88 8.33
N MET A 77 -14.57 -11.89 9.55
CA MET A 77 -13.44 -12.73 9.97
C MET A 77 -13.68 -13.38 11.33
N PRO A 78 -12.98 -14.49 11.66
CA PRO A 78 -13.21 -15.22 12.91
C PRO A 78 -13.08 -14.31 14.13
N GLU A 79 -14.00 -14.44 15.09
CA GLU A 79 -14.03 -13.65 16.35
C GLU A 79 -12.73 -13.77 17.17
N LEU A 80 -11.92 -14.79 16.90
CA LEU A 80 -10.58 -14.91 17.48
C LEU A 80 -9.69 -13.70 17.16
N LEU A 81 -9.92 -12.99 16.04
CA LEU A 81 -9.17 -11.81 15.63
C LEU A 81 -9.70 -10.51 16.27
N SER A 82 -10.94 -10.49 16.77
CA SER A 82 -11.53 -9.33 17.45
C SER A 82 -11.16 -9.25 18.93
N LYS A 83 -10.43 -10.23 19.46
CA LYS A 83 -10.05 -10.26 20.87
C LYS A 83 -9.02 -9.18 21.19
N GLU A 84 -9.47 -8.16 21.92
CA GLU A 84 -8.63 -7.09 22.47
C GLU A 84 -8.00 -7.50 23.82
N ASN A 85 -6.86 -6.89 24.17
CA ASN A 85 -6.31 -6.95 25.54
C ASN A 85 -6.84 -5.81 26.44
N ALA A 86 -6.34 -5.74 27.69
CA ALA A 86 -6.70 -4.71 28.66
C ALA A 86 -6.46 -3.26 28.19
N ASN A 87 -5.60 -3.04 27.20
CA ASN A 87 -5.32 -1.74 26.58
C ASN A 87 -6.09 -1.51 25.27
N LYS A 88 -7.12 -2.33 24.98
CA LYS A 88 -7.93 -2.25 23.73
C LYS A 88 -7.12 -2.46 22.45
N VAL A 89 -6.07 -3.28 22.53
CA VAL A 89 -5.23 -3.60 21.36
C VAL A 89 -5.59 -4.99 20.84
N PRO A 90 -5.85 -5.17 19.53
CA PRO A 90 -6.19 -6.47 18.94
C PRO A 90 -4.92 -7.34 18.81
N VAL A 91 -4.61 -8.09 19.87
CA VAL A 91 -3.34 -8.83 20.00
C VAL A 91 -3.21 -9.96 18.98
N ASN A 92 -4.31 -10.67 18.70
CA ASN A 92 -4.29 -11.78 17.76
C ASN A 92 -4.12 -11.31 16.31
N ALA A 93 -4.70 -10.16 15.95
CA ALA A 93 -4.50 -9.53 14.65
C ALA A 93 -3.03 -9.08 14.47
N LEU A 94 -2.42 -8.51 15.51
CA LEU A 94 -1.01 -8.10 15.49
C LEU A 94 -0.06 -9.30 15.37
N TRP A 95 -0.29 -10.39 16.10
CA TRP A 95 0.55 -11.59 15.97
C TRP A 95 0.45 -12.21 14.58
N LEU A 96 -0.75 -12.26 14.01
CA LEU A 96 -0.96 -12.78 12.66
C LEU A 96 -0.27 -11.92 11.61
N SER A 97 -0.47 -10.60 11.64
CA SER A 97 0.13 -9.68 10.67
C SER A 97 1.65 -9.68 10.79
N ASN A 98 2.19 -9.60 12.01
CA ASN A 98 3.62 -9.59 12.24
C ASN A 98 4.28 -10.93 11.91
N GLY A 99 3.59 -12.05 12.17
CA GLY A 99 4.04 -13.39 11.77
C GLY A 99 4.16 -13.54 10.26
N LEU A 100 3.17 -13.04 9.50
CA LEU A 100 3.22 -13.02 8.04
C LEU A 100 4.34 -12.11 7.52
N ILE A 101 4.51 -10.92 8.10
CA ILE A 101 5.60 -10.00 7.73
C ILE A 101 6.97 -10.68 7.93
N GLN A 102 7.19 -11.31 9.08
CA GLN A 102 8.44 -12.03 9.36
C GLN A 102 8.66 -13.20 8.39
N LEU A 103 7.62 -13.96 8.07
CA LEU A 103 7.71 -15.04 7.08
C LEU A 103 8.14 -14.50 5.71
N PHE A 104 7.51 -13.43 5.21
CA PHE A 104 7.88 -12.81 3.93
C PHE A 104 9.29 -12.21 3.95
N LEU A 105 9.72 -11.62 5.07
CA LEU A 105 11.10 -11.13 5.24
C LEU A 105 12.12 -12.27 5.15
N LEU A 106 11.86 -13.40 5.82
CA LEU A 106 12.74 -14.58 5.74
C LEU A 106 12.79 -15.17 4.33
N LEU A 107 11.64 -15.26 3.64
CA LEU A 107 11.58 -15.73 2.26
C LEU A 107 12.37 -14.82 1.32
N THR A 108 12.29 -13.51 1.52
CA THR A 108 13.02 -12.51 0.73
C THR A 108 14.52 -12.57 1.00
N LEU A 109 14.93 -12.83 2.24
CA LEU A 109 16.34 -12.95 2.61
C LEU A 109 17.04 -14.12 1.89
N VAL A 110 16.32 -15.21 1.65
CA VAL A 110 16.87 -16.42 0.99
C VAL A 110 16.87 -16.29 -0.54
N ASN A 111 16.00 -15.48 -1.12
CA ASN A 111 15.88 -15.32 -2.58
C ASN A 111 15.74 -13.84 -2.98
N GLU A 112 16.83 -13.21 -3.45
CA GLU A 112 16.79 -11.82 -3.94
C GLU A 112 15.79 -11.61 -5.08
N SER A 113 15.64 -12.59 -5.98
CA SER A 113 14.64 -12.58 -7.05
C SER A 113 13.20 -12.50 -6.53
N THR A 114 12.93 -12.96 -5.31
CA THR A 114 11.60 -12.99 -4.74
C THR A 114 11.14 -11.61 -4.29
N TYR A 115 12.07 -10.68 -3.99
CA TYR A 115 11.70 -9.32 -3.58
C TYR A 115 10.85 -8.60 -4.62
N LEU A 116 11.33 -8.53 -5.87
CA LEU A 116 10.61 -7.85 -6.95
C LEU A 116 9.27 -8.55 -7.25
N SER A 117 9.24 -9.88 -7.25
CA SER A 117 8.00 -10.63 -7.44
C SER A 117 6.98 -10.36 -6.34
N LEU A 118 7.41 -10.30 -5.07
CA LEU A 118 6.54 -9.94 -3.94
C LEU A 118 6.08 -8.49 -4.03
N LEU A 119 6.94 -7.58 -4.48
CA LEU A 119 6.61 -6.18 -4.69
C LEU A 119 5.54 -6.02 -5.78
N TYR A 120 5.69 -6.70 -6.92
CA TYR A 120 4.69 -6.70 -7.98
C TYR A 120 3.38 -7.37 -7.54
N LEU A 121 3.46 -8.49 -6.81
CA LEU A 121 2.29 -9.16 -6.24
C LEU A 121 1.54 -8.24 -5.27
N ALA A 122 2.23 -7.59 -4.32
CA ALA A 122 1.64 -6.66 -3.37
C ALA A 122 1.02 -5.44 -4.08
N SER A 123 1.68 -4.92 -5.10
CA SER A 123 1.15 -3.81 -5.92
C SER A 123 -0.15 -4.22 -6.59
N SER A 124 -0.21 -5.42 -7.18
CA SER A 124 -1.43 -5.99 -7.77
C SER A 124 -2.54 -6.19 -6.74
N MET A 125 -2.20 -6.65 -5.53
CA MET A 125 -3.18 -6.83 -4.45
C MET A 125 -3.83 -5.53 -3.98
N ILE A 126 -3.15 -4.38 -4.09
CA ILE A 126 -3.73 -3.06 -3.75
C ILE A 126 -4.68 -2.57 -4.86
N LEU A 127 -4.42 -2.93 -6.12
CA LEU A 127 -5.25 -2.51 -7.25
C LEU A 127 -6.67 -3.06 -7.18
N VAL A 128 -6.86 -4.26 -6.63
CA VAL A 128 -8.18 -4.91 -6.54
C VAL A 128 -9.14 -4.11 -5.63
N PRO A 129 -8.81 -3.81 -4.36
CA PRO A 129 -9.63 -2.92 -3.53
C PRO A 129 -9.86 -1.54 -4.16
N TYR A 130 -8.86 -0.98 -4.87
CA TYR A 130 -9.00 0.31 -5.54
C TYR A 130 -10.03 0.26 -6.67
N LEU A 131 -10.03 -0.82 -7.46
CA LEU A 131 -11.06 -1.05 -8.47
C LEU A 131 -12.44 -1.13 -7.82
N TRP A 132 -12.59 -1.90 -6.75
CA TRP A 132 -13.87 -2.05 -6.05
C TRP A 132 -14.37 -0.74 -5.45
N SER A 133 -13.49 0.06 -4.81
CA SER A 133 -13.85 1.39 -4.32
C SER A 133 -14.27 2.33 -5.45
N ALA A 134 -13.55 2.36 -6.58
CA ALA A 134 -13.89 3.20 -7.71
C ALA A 134 -15.22 2.77 -8.36
N ALA A 135 -15.43 1.47 -8.54
CA ALA A 135 -16.66 0.91 -9.07
C ALA A 135 -17.85 1.16 -8.13
N TYR A 136 -17.65 1.07 -6.82
CA TYR A 136 -18.69 1.37 -5.84
C TYR A 136 -19.05 2.86 -5.83
N ALA A 137 -18.07 3.75 -5.91
CA ALA A 137 -18.31 5.19 -6.05
C ALA A 137 -19.09 5.51 -7.33
N LEU A 138 -18.76 4.86 -8.45
CA LEU A 138 -19.50 4.99 -9.70
C LEU A 138 -20.93 4.47 -9.55
N LEU A 139 -21.12 3.30 -8.93
CA LEU A 139 -22.44 2.71 -8.69
C LEU A 139 -23.31 3.61 -7.80
N LEU A 140 -22.73 4.23 -6.78
CA LEU A 140 -23.42 5.18 -5.91
C LEU A 140 -23.85 6.44 -6.68
N ALA A 141 -22.96 6.97 -7.53
CA ALA A 141 -23.26 8.11 -8.39
C ALA A 141 -24.35 7.79 -9.44
N VAL A 142 -24.41 6.55 -9.94
CA VAL A 142 -25.46 6.05 -10.85
C VAL A 142 -26.79 5.87 -10.13
N LYS A 143 -26.79 5.23 -8.94
CA LYS A 143 -28.00 4.98 -8.15
C LYS A 143 -28.63 6.25 -7.59
N GLY A 144 -27.82 7.28 -7.32
CA GLY A 144 -28.30 8.59 -6.89
C GLY A 144 -28.83 8.64 -5.44
N GLU A 145 -28.72 7.55 -4.68
CA GLU A 145 -29.28 7.39 -3.32
C GLU A 145 -28.70 8.37 -2.27
N THR A 146 -27.61 9.09 -2.59
CA THR A 146 -26.96 10.06 -1.68
C THR A 146 -27.00 11.51 -2.20
N TYR A 147 -27.56 11.75 -3.40
CA TYR A 147 -27.41 13.02 -4.13
C TYR A 147 -28.69 13.84 -4.28
N GLU A 148 -29.76 13.54 -3.52
CA GLU A 148 -31.07 14.20 -3.65
C GLU A 148 -31.05 15.74 -3.56
N LYS A 149 -30.01 16.34 -2.94
CA LYS A 149 -29.89 17.80 -2.76
C LYS A 149 -28.83 18.49 -3.64
N GLU A 150 -27.99 17.75 -4.37
CA GLU A 150 -26.84 18.33 -5.11
C GLU A 150 -26.57 17.65 -6.48
N PRO A 151 -27.40 17.93 -7.50
CA PRO A 151 -27.30 17.29 -8.82
C PRO A 151 -26.00 17.63 -9.58
N GLU A 152 -25.35 18.77 -9.29
CA GLU A 152 -24.06 19.13 -9.89
C GLU A 152 -22.91 18.27 -9.37
N VAL A 153 -22.93 17.90 -8.09
CA VAL A 153 -21.93 17.03 -7.47
C VAL A 153 -22.07 15.61 -8.02
N ARG A 154 -23.30 15.13 -8.22
CA ARG A 154 -23.57 13.84 -8.87
C ARG A 154 -22.91 13.72 -10.25
N ARG A 155 -22.98 14.76 -11.08
CA ARG A 155 -22.44 14.72 -12.45
C ARG A 155 -20.91 14.74 -12.47
N LYS A 156 -20.29 15.45 -11.53
CA LYS A 156 -18.84 15.43 -11.32
C LYS A 156 -18.39 14.06 -10.81
N ASP A 157 -19.06 13.52 -9.81
CA ASP A 157 -18.71 12.22 -9.21
C ASP A 157 -18.92 11.07 -10.18
N LEU A 158 -19.91 11.14 -11.06
CA LEU A 158 -20.11 10.18 -12.14
C LEU A 158 -18.93 10.21 -13.14
N PHE A 159 -18.48 11.40 -13.53
CA PHE A 159 -17.35 11.55 -14.44
C PHE A 159 -16.04 11.09 -13.81
N VAL A 160 -15.79 11.52 -12.57
CA VAL A 160 -14.59 11.13 -11.79
C VAL A 160 -14.60 9.64 -11.49
N GLY A 161 -15.73 9.08 -11.05
CA GLY A 161 -15.89 7.64 -10.80
C GLY A 161 -15.73 6.80 -12.07
N GLY A 162 -16.25 7.28 -13.20
CA GLY A 162 -16.08 6.63 -14.50
C GLY A 162 -14.60 6.62 -14.94
N GLN A 163 -13.94 7.76 -14.88
CA GLN A 163 -12.52 7.89 -15.21
C GLN A 163 -11.64 7.07 -14.26
N ALA A 164 -11.93 7.10 -12.96
CA ALA A 164 -11.22 6.32 -11.95
C ALA A 164 -11.38 4.82 -12.17
N THR A 165 -12.59 4.35 -12.49
CA THR A 165 -12.85 2.93 -12.78
C THR A 165 -12.13 2.49 -14.05
N LEU A 166 -12.20 3.29 -15.11
CA LEU A 166 -11.49 2.98 -16.36
C LEU A 166 -9.97 2.93 -16.14
N TYR A 167 -9.42 3.88 -15.37
CA TYR A 167 -8.01 3.92 -15.03
C TYR A 167 -7.59 2.74 -14.14
N ALA A 168 -8.41 2.34 -13.17
CA ALA A 168 -8.15 1.17 -12.34
C ALA A 168 -8.15 -0.14 -13.15
N ILE A 169 -9.09 -0.28 -14.10
CA ILE A 169 -9.11 -1.42 -15.04
C ILE A 169 -7.83 -1.43 -15.89
N TRP A 170 -7.44 -0.27 -16.41
CA TRP A 170 -6.21 -0.14 -17.20
C TRP A 170 -4.97 -0.49 -16.36
N LEU A 171 -4.89 -0.04 -15.11
CA LEU A 171 -3.79 -0.39 -14.20
C LEU A 171 -3.73 -1.89 -13.91
N LEU A 172 -4.86 -2.56 -13.76
CA LEU A 172 -4.92 -4.02 -13.60
C LEU A 172 -4.39 -4.76 -14.83
N PHE A 173 -4.75 -4.28 -16.02
CA PHE A 173 -4.19 -4.81 -17.27
C PHE A 173 -2.68 -4.55 -17.39
N ALA A 174 -2.22 -3.36 -17.02
CA ALA A 174 -0.81 -2.97 -17.09
C ALA A 174 0.06 -3.65 -16.01
N GLY A 175 -0.50 -3.94 -14.82
CA GLY A 175 0.18 -4.58 -13.69
C GLY A 175 0.48 -6.07 -13.89
N GLY A 176 -0.02 -6.67 -14.97
CA GLY A 176 0.20 -8.06 -15.32
C GLY A 176 -0.88 -8.98 -14.77
N ILE A 177 -1.59 -9.64 -15.68
CA ILE A 177 -2.66 -10.59 -15.36
C ILE A 177 -2.12 -11.77 -14.53
N ASP A 178 -0.85 -12.16 -14.72
CA ASP A 178 -0.23 -13.26 -13.98
C ASP A 178 -0.15 -12.98 -12.46
N TYR A 179 0.26 -11.77 -12.08
CA TYR A 179 0.28 -11.36 -10.67
C TYR A 179 -1.12 -11.19 -10.09
N LEU A 180 -2.08 -10.77 -10.92
CA LEU A 180 -3.49 -10.70 -10.53
C LEU A 180 -4.05 -12.11 -10.24
N LEU A 181 -3.76 -13.10 -11.10
CA LEU A 181 -4.17 -14.49 -10.88
C LEU A 181 -3.51 -15.09 -9.64
N LEU A 182 -2.22 -14.83 -9.42
CA LEU A 182 -1.52 -15.22 -8.20
C LEU A 182 -2.13 -14.56 -6.95
N SER A 183 -2.52 -13.28 -7.05
CA SER A 183 -3.20 -12.59 -5.94
C SER A 183 -4.58 -13.20 -5.65
N ALA A 184 -5.33 -13.61 -6.68
CA ALA A 184 -6.60 -14.30 -6.52
C ALA A 184 -6.45 -15.65 -5.81
N LEU A 185 -5.39 -16.41 -6.13
CA LEU A 185 -5.01 -17.61 -5.39
C LEU A 185 -4.66 -17.31 -3.93
N LEU A 186 -3.99 -16.20 -3.66
CA LEU A 186 -3.65 -15.76 -2.30
C LEU A 186 -4.88 -15.29 -1.51
N TYR A 187 -5.91 -14.77 -2.18
CA TYR A 187 -7.20 -14.45 -1.56
C TYR A 187 -8.03 -15.68 -1.22
N ALA A 188 -7.82 -16.83 -1.89
CA ALA A 188 -8.59 -18.05 -1.64
C ALA A 188 -8.47 -18.59 -0.18
N PRO A 189 -7.29 -18.64 0.46
CA PRO A 189 -7.18 -18.91 1.89
C PRO A 189 -7.95 -17.92 2.75
N GLY A 190 -7.96 -16.63 2.37
CA GLY A 190 -8.76 -15.59 3.05
C GLY A 190 -10.26 -15.89 2.98
N ALA A 191 -10.75 -16.39 1.86
CA ALA A 191 -12.14 -16.82 1.69
C ALA A 191 -12.50 -18.03 2.59
N VAL A 192 -11.54 -18.93 2.89
CA VAL A 192 -11.74 -20.01 3.87
C VAL A 192 -11.93 -19.46 5.27
N PHE A 193 -11.17 -18.43 5.67
CA PHE A 193 -11.39 -17.74 6.94
C PHE A 193 -12.75 -17.03 6.99
N PHE A 194 -13.20 -16.44 5.88
CA PHE A 194 -14.53 -15.84 5.77
C PHE A 194 -15.65 -16.90 5.92
N TYR A 195 -15.52 -18.06 5.24
CA TYR A 195 -16.49 -19.14 5.37
C TYR A 195 -16.54 -19.72 6.79
N LYS A 196 -15.40 -19.77 7.50
CA LYS A 196 -15.35 -20.27 8.88
C LYS A 196 -15.84 -19.25 9.92
N ALA A 197 -15.98 -17.98 9.53
CA ALA A 197 -16.48 -16.91 10.40
C ALA A 197 -18.01 -16.74 10.34
N LYS A 198 -18.64 -17.27 9.29
CA LYS A 198 -20.10 -17.26 9.07
C LYS A 198 -20.74 -18.56 9.56
#